data_AF-J1H9M8-F1
#
_entry.id   AF-J1H9M8-F1
#
_cell.length_a   1.000
_cell.length_b   1.000
_cell.length_c   1.000
_cell.angle_alpha   90.00
_cell.angle_beta   90.00
_cell.angle_gamma   90.00
#
_symmetry.space_group_name_H-M   'P 1'
#
loop_
_entity.id
_entity.type
_entity.pdbx_description
1 polymer ?
#
loop_
_entity_poly.entity_id
_entity_poly.type
_entity_poly.pdbx_seq_one_letter_code
_entity_poly.pdbx_strand_id
1 'polypeptide(L)'
;MEKIKAAAISGFTVLSAWMGVLAVPVYLLVVTNVIDYATGIAASICRKETVSSYRGIRGIIKKVCMWLLVAVGAVIDILAAYAAEQTGITLPFGYAAASLVAVWLICNELLSILENIAQTGVQLPPFLEKMISYLKTQAENLPSGGEQK
;
A
#
# COMPACT_ATOMS: atom_id res chain seq x y z
N MET A 1 3.05 -30.43 -11.29
CA MET A 1 3.63 -29.10 -10.97
C MET A 1 3.68 -28.19 -12.19
N GLU A 2 4.19 -28.63 -13.35
CA GLU A 2 4.31 -27.78 -14.55
C GLU A 2 2.99 -27.19 -15.06
N LYS A 3 1.89 -27.95 -15.06
CA LYS A 3 0.55 -27.42 -15.43
C LYS A 3 0.04 -26.34 -14.46
N ILE A 4 0.37 -26.46 -13.17
CA ILE A 4 -0.03 -25.49 -12.14
C ILE A 4 0.81 -24.22 -12.28
N LYS A 5 2.12 -24.34 -12.51
CA LYS A 5 3.00 -23.20 -12.81
C LYS A 5 2.56 -22.49 -14.08
N ALA A 6 2.27 -23.23 -15.15
CA ALA A 6 1.81 -22.66 -16.42
C ALA A 6 0.48 -21.91 -16.24
N ALA A 7 -0.49 -22.48 -15.53
CA ALA A 7 -1.77 -21.82 -15.23
C ALA A 7 -1.59 -20.56 -14.37
N ALA A 8 -0.69 -20.59 -13.39
CA ALA A 8 -0.39 -19.44 -12.54
C ALA A 8 0.29 -18.32 -13.33
N ILE A 9 1.27 -18.66 -14.18
CA ILE A 9 1.97 -17.69 -15.04
C ILE A 9 0.99 -17.09 -16.05
N SER A 10 0.17 -17.91 -16.72
CA SER A 10 -0.82 -17.40 -17.68
C SER A 10 -1.86 -16.49 -17.01
N GLY A 11 -2.35 -16.87 -15.82
CA GLY A 11 -3.27 -16.05 -15.05
C GLY A 11 -2.65 -14.72 -14.64
N PHE A 12 -1.40 -14.74 -14.18
CA PHE A 12 -0.66 -13.53 -13.82
C PHE A 12 -0.40 -12.63 -15.03
N THR A 13 -0.06 -13.18 -16.19
CA THR A 13 0.13 -12.41 -17.43
C THR A 13 -1.17 -11.75 -17.88
N VAL A 14 -2.30 -12.47 -17.83
CA VAL A 14 -3.62 -11.90 -18.19
C VAL A 14 -4.02 -10.79 -17.22
N LEU A 15 -3.83 -10.99 -15.91
CA LEU A 15 -4.05 -9.95 -14.89
C LEU A 15 -3.16 -8.73 -15.11
N SER A 16 -1.86 -8.95 -15.37
CA SER A 16 -0.91 -7.87 -15.65
C SER A 16 -1.33 -7.05 -16.86
N ALA A 17 -1.71 -7.73 -17.94
CA ALA A 17 -2.14 -7.08 -19.18
C ALA A 17 -3.44 -6.30 -18.98
N TRP A 18 -4.38 -6.82 -18.20
CA TRP A 18 -5.65 -6.16 -17.91
C TRP A 18 -5.50 -4.91 -17.04
N MET A 19 -4.55 -4.92 -16.09
CA MET A 19 -4.30 -3.77 -15.20
C MET A 19 -3.56 -2.62 -15.89
N GLY A 20 -2.83 -2.87 -16.97
CA GLY A 20 -2.12 -1.83 -17.72
C GLY A 20 -1.18 -0.99 -16.83
N VAL A 21 -1.36 0.33 -16.83
CA VAL A 21 -0.56 1.27 -16.03
C VAL A 21 -0.69 1.04 -14.52
N LEU A 22 -1.84 0.50 -14.06
CA LEU A 22 -2.09 0.22 -12.65
C LEU A 22 -1.32 -1.02 -12.13
N ALA A 23 -0.77 -1.85 -13.03
CA ALA A 23 -0.01 -3.04 -12.65
C ALA A 23 1.21 -2.70 -11.79
N VAL A 24 1.98 -1.67 -12.17
CA VAL A 24 3.21 -1.30 -11.46
C VAL A 24 2.94 -0.84 -10.02
N PRO A 25 2.04 0.14 -9.76
CA PRO A 25 1.72 0.54 -8.39
C PRO A 25 1.17 -0.60 -7.53
N VAL A 26 0.32 -1.47 -8.09
CA VAL A 26 -0.25 -2.58 -7.33
C VAL A 26 0.80 -3.64 -7.00
N TYR A 27 1.71 -3.98 -7.91
CA TYR A 27 2.79 -4.92 -7.63
C TYR A 27 3.74 -4.41 -6.58
N LEU A 28 4.10 -3.13 -6.63
CA LEU A 28 4.88 -2.50 -5.58
C LEU A 28 4.15 -2.58 -4.25
N LEU A 29 2.85 -2.26 -4.20
CA LEU A 29 2.04 -2.34 -2.98
C LEU A 29 2.00 -3.76 -2.39
N VAL A 30 1.90 -4.81 -3.22
CA VAL A 30 1.99 -6.21 -2.75
C VAL A 30 3.35 -6.48 -2.13
N VAL A 31 4.43 -6.10 -2.82
CA VAL A 31 5.79 -6.35 -2.36
C VAL A 31 6.07 -5.63 -1.04
N THR A 32 5.70 -4.35 -0.89
CA THR A 32 5.87 -3.64 0.39
C THR A 32 5.03 -4.25 1.49
N ASN A 33 3.82 -4.73 1.22
CA ASN A 33 2.99 -5.41 2.22
C ASN A 33 3.64 -6.69 2.75
N VAL A 34 4.26 -7.49 1.86
CA VAL A 34 4.98 -8.71 2.23
C VAL A 34 6.21 -8.38 3.07
N ILE A 35 6.97 -7.36 2.69
CA ILE A 35 8.15 -6.90 3.45
C ILE A 35 7.74 -6.35 4.82
N ASP A 36 6.67 -5.57 4.89
CA ASP A 36 6.15 -5.04 6.15
C ASP A 36 5.72 -6.15 7.10
N TYR A 37 5.02 -7.17 6.59
CA TYR A 37 4.63 -8.31 7.41
C TYR A 37 5.85 -9.10 7.93
N ALA A 38 6.83 -9.36 7.05
CA ALA A 38 8.05 -10.06 7.43
C ALA A 38 8.87 -9.28 8.48
N THR A 39 9.02 -7.97 8.29
CA THR A 39 9.74 -7.09 9.23
C THR A 39 8.99 -6.95 10.55
N GLY A 40 7.65 -6.91 10.53
CA GLY A 40 6.82 -6.90 11.74
C GLY A 40 6.97 -8.18 12.57
N ILE A 41 7.06 -9.35 11.92
CA ILE A 41 7.37 -10.61 12.61
C ILE A 41 8.77 -10.56 13.23
N ALA A 42 9.79 -10.13 12.47
CA ALA A 42 11.17 -10.04 12.94
C ALA A 42 11.29 -9.11 14.16
N ALA A 43 10.67 -7.94 14.12
CA ALA A 43 10.64 -6.99 15.23
C ALA A 43 9.96 -7.58 16.47
N SER A 44 8.85 -8.31 16.31
CA SER A 44 8.16 -8.96 17.42
C SER A 44 9.01 -10.05 18.09
N ILE A 45 9.76 -10.83 17.31
CA ILE A 45 10.66 -11.87 17.84
C ILE A 45 11.79 -11.22 18.66
N CYS A 46 12.39 -10.14 18.15
CA CYS A 46 13.44 -9.41 18.86
C CYS A 46 12.97 -8.80 20.19
N ARG A 47 11.69 -8.42 20.29
CA ARG A 47 11.09 -7.85 21.51
C ARG A 47 10.66 -8.88 22.56
N LYS A 48 10.69 -10.19 22.25
CA LYS A 48 10.12 -11.26 23.09
C LYS A 48 8.65 -11.02 23.52
N GLU A 49 7.92 -10.16 22.82
CA GLU A 49 6.49 -9.98 23.06
C GLU A 49 5.74 -11.19 22.49
N THR A 50 4.76 -11.69 23.23
CA THR A 50 3.85 -12.71 22.71
C THR A 50 3.10 -12.11 21.53
N VAL A 51 3.25 -12.73 20.35
CA VAL A 51 2.52 -12.35 19.14
C VAL A 51 1.04 -12.59 19.42
N SER A 52 0.36 -11.56 19.91
CA SER A 52 -1.08 -11.57 20.06
C SER A 52 -1.68 -11.63 18.66
N SER A 53 -2.29 -12.77 18.33
CA SER A 53 -3.04 -12.99 17.08
C SER A 53 -4.01 -11.83 16.79
N TYR A 54 -4.56 -11.21 17.83
CA TYR A 54 -5.45 -10.06 17.73
C TYR A 54 -4.77 -8.80 17.15
N ARG A 55 -3.50 -8.55 17.50
CA ARG A 55 -2.71 -7.43 16.93
C ARG A 55 -2.39 -7.68 15.45
N GLY A 56 -2.06 -8.92 15.08
CA GLY A 56 -1.79 -9.32 13.70
C GLY A 56 -3.04 -9.24 12.81
N ILE A 57 -4.17 -9.76 13.28
CA ILE A 57 -5.46 -9.72 12.55
C ILE A 57 -5.91 -8.27 12.31
N ARG A 58 -5.77 -7.39 13.31
CA ARG A 58 -6.12 -5.96 13.15
C ARG A 58 -5.25 -5.27 12.11
N GLY A 59 -3.97 -5.64 12.01
CA GLY A 59 -3.07 -5.18 10.95
C GLY A 59 -3.51 -5.64 9.56
N ILE A 60 -3.89 -6.90 9.41
CA ILE A 60 -4.40 -7.46 8.14
C ILE A 60 -5.70 -6.77 7.72
N ILE A 61 -6.65 -6.57 8.63
CA ILE A 61 -7.91 -5.86 8.33
C ILE A 61 -7.62 -4.44 7.83
N LYS A 62 -6.71 -3.71 8.49
CA LYS A 62 -6.31 -2.38 8.05
C LYS A 62 -5.73 -2.40 6.63
N LYS A 63 -4.87 -3.38 6.33
CA LYS A 63 -4.30 -3.57 4.98
C LYS A 63 -5.39 -3.85 3.96
N VAL A 64 -6.33 -4.76 4.23
CA VAL A 64 -7.47 -5.02 3.32
C VAL A 64 -8.30 -3.76 3.07
N CYS A 65 -8.58 -2.95 4.10
CA CYS A 65 -9.26 -1.67 3.93
C CYS A 65 -8.45 -0.67 3.08
N MET A 66 -7.11 -0.67 3.18
CA MET A 66 -6.25 0.16 2.34
C MET A 66 -6.35 -0.23 0.86
N TRP A 67 -6.48 -1.52 0.53
CA TRP A 67 -6.71 -1.96 -0.84
C TRP A 67 -8.03 -1.46 -1.43
N LEU A 68 -9.07 -1.30 -0.60
CA LEU A 68 -10.34 -0.70 -1.05
C LEU A 68 -10.16 0.76 -1.50
N LEU A 69 -9.20 1.51 -0.96
CA LEU A 69 -8.93 2.87 -1.41
C LEU A 69 -8.37 2.92 -2.84
N VAL A 70 -7.55 1.94 -3.22
CA VAL A 70 -7.10 1.80 -4.61
C VAL A 70 -8.29 1.51 -5.53
N ALA A 71 -9.22 0.66 -5.09
CA ALA A 71 -10.45 0.40 -5.84
C ALA A 71 -11.33 1.65 -5.98
N VAL A 72 -11.46 2.46 -4.93
CA VAL A 72 -12.15 3.76 -4.99
C VAL A 72 -11.46 4.70 -5.98
N GLY A 73 -10.12 4.78 -5.96
CA GLY A 73 -9.35 5.54 -6.96
C GLY A 73 -9.62 5.08 -8.38
N ALA A 74 -9.72 3.75 -8.60
CA ALA A 74 -10.03 3.20 -9.92
C ALA A 74 -11.47 3.52 -10.36
N VAL A 75 -12.43 3.57 -9.44
CA VAL A 75 -13.80 4.03 -9.74
C VAL A 75 -13.80 5.49 -10.19
N ILE A 76 -13.01 6.36 -9.54
CA ILE A 76 -12.86 7.76 -9.94
C ILE A 76 -12.26 7.86 -11.35
N ASP A 77 -11.21 7.10 -11.64
CA ASP A 77 -10.58 7.07 -12.96
C ASP A 77 -11.56 6.61 -14.06
N ILE A 78 -12.38 5.59 -13.79
CA ILE A 78 -13.41 5.10 -14.71
C ILE A 78 -14.48 6.17 -14.98
N LEU A 79 -14.94 6.86 -13.93
CA LEU A 79 -15.91 7.95 -14.09
C LEU A 79 -15.33 9.13 -14.87
N ALA A 80 -14.07 9.47 -14.64
CA ALA A 80 -13.36 10.51 -15.36
C ALA A 80 -13.19 10.15 -16.85
N ALA A 81 -12.82 8.90 -17.14
CA ALA A 81 -12.72 8.39 -18.51
C ALA A 81 -14.07 8.43 -19.24
N TYR A 82 -15.14 8.00 -18.58
CA TYR A 82 -16.50 8.07 -19.13
C TYR A 82 -16.91 9.52 -19.45
N ALA A 83 -16.70 10.46 -18.53
CA ALA A 83 -17.02 11.86 -18.75
C ALA A 83 -16.20 12.49 -19.90
N ALA A 84 -14.92 12.12 -20.01
CA ALA A 84 -14.04 12.58 -21.08
C ALA A 84 -14.51 12.07 -22.46
N GLU A 85 -14.90 10.80 -22.55
CA GLU A 85 -15.45 10.21 -23.78
C GLU A 85 -16.72 10.95 -24.24
N GLN A 86 -17.64 11.24 -23.31
CA GLN A 86 -18.87 11.99 -23.63
C GLN A 86 -18.61 13.44 -24.08
N THR A 87 -17.45 14.02 -23.73
CA THR A 87 -17.06 15.38 -24.11
C THR A 87 -16.12 15.42 -25.32
N GLY A 88 -15.80 14.26 -25.91
CA GLY A 88 -14.88 14.13 -27.04
C GLY A 88 -13.41 14.37 -26.67
N ILE A 89 -13.08 14.36 -25.38
CA ILE A 89 -11.71 14.53 -24.88
C ILE A 89 -11.09 13.15 -24.67
N THR A 90 -9.96 12.88 -25.32
CA THR A 90 -9.19 11.66 -25.05
C THR A 90 -8.25 11.89 -23.88
N LEU A 91 -8.47 11.20 -22.75
CA LEU A 91 -7.53 11.19 -21.64
C LEU A 91 -6.39 10.19 -21.95
N PRO A 92 -5.12 10.63 -22.02
CA PRO A 92 -3.99 9.74 -22.29
C PRO A 92 -3.56 8.90 -21.07
N PHE A 93 -4.18 9.11 -19.91
CA PHE A 93 -3.85 8.43 -18.65
C PHE A 93 -5.06 7.61 -18.20
N GLY A 94 -4.88 6.29 -18.02
CA GLY A 94 -6.00 5.37 -17.69
C GLY A 94 -6.39 5.29 -16.22
N TYR A 95 -5.41 5.26 -15.30
CA TYR A 95 -5.64 5.02 -13.87
C TYR A 95 -4.80 5.95 -12.98
N ALA A 96 -4.93 7.27 -13.18
CA ALA A 96 -4.08 8.26 -12.50
C ALA A 96 -4.41 8.37 -11.00
N ALA A 97 -5.69 8.44 -10.64
CA ALA A 97 -6.14 8.55 -9.26
C ALA A 97 -5.79 7.27 -8.46
N ALA A 98 -6.09 6.09 -9.01
CA ALA A 98 -5.74 4.81 -8.40
C ALA A 98 -4.22 4.66 -8.20
N SER A 99 -3.41 5.10 -9.18
CA SER A 99 -1.96 5.08 -9.07
C SER A 99 -1.44 6.01 -7.97
N LEU A 100 -2.01 7.21 -7.85
CA LEU A 100 -1.64 8.16 -6.80
C LEU A 100 -1.97 7.61 -5.40
N VAL A 101 -3.17 7.03 -5.24
CA VAL A 101 -3.57 6.38 -3.99
C VAL A 101 -2.64 5.22 -3.66
N ALA A 102 -2.29 4.39 -4.64
CA ALA A 102 -1.35 3.28 -4.44
C ALA A 102 0.04 3.77 -4.01
N VAL A 103 0.58 4.83 -4.63
CA VAL A 103 1.86 5.45 -4.21
C VAL A 103 1.78 5.96 -2.77
N TRP A 104 0.68 6.65 -2.42
CA TRP A 104 0.48 7.13 -1.06
C TRP A 104 0.45 5.97 -0.04
N LEU A 105 -0.24 4.87 -0.37
CA LEU A 105 -0.25 3.67 0.49
C LEU A 105 1.12 3.00 0.59
N ILE A 106 1.89 2.93 -0.50
CA ILE A 106 3.26 2.42 -0.48
C ILE A 106 4.12 3.24 0.48
N CYS A 107 4.02 4.57 0.46
CA CYS A 107 4.73 5.42 1.41
C CYS A 107 4.36 5.11 2.86
N ASN A 108 3.09 4.84 3.16
CA ASN A 108 2.64 4.45 4.49
C ASN A 108 3.24 3.09 4.93
N GLU A 109 3.29 2.10 4.03
CA GLU A 109 3.90 0.79 4.31
C GLU A 109 5.42 0.91 4.52
N LEU A 110 6.10 1.76 3.75
CA LEU A 110 7.53 2.03 3.94
C LEU A 110 7.83 2.62 5.33
N LEU A 111 6.97 3.50 5.84
CA LEU A 111 7.11 4.01 7.22
C LEU A 111 6.95 2.90 8.26
N SER A 112 5.95 2.03 8.08
CA SER A 112 5.75 0.87 8.96
C SER A 112 6.96 -0.08 8.96
N ILE A 113 7.55 -0.35 7.78
CA ILE A 113 8.77 -1.14 7.64
C ILE A 113 9.95 -0.49 8.39
N LEU A 114 10.16 0.81 8.20
CA LEU A 114 11.25 1.53 8.85
C LEU A 114 11.09 1.50 10.38
N GLU A 115 9.87 1.64 10.88
CA GLU A 115 9.57 1.48 12.30
C GLU A 115 9.92 0.07 12.78
N ASN A 116 9.47 -0.99 12.10
CA ASN A 116 9.81 -2.36 12.46
C ASN A 116 11.33 -2.60 12.49
N ILE A 117 12.07 -2.08 11.51
CA ILE A 117 13.53 -2.20 11.44
C ILE A 117 14.20 -1.49 12.63
N ALA A 118 13.80 -0.25 12.94
CA ALA A 118 14.32 0.48 14.10
C ALA A 118 14.12 -0.30 15.40
N GLN A 119 12.98 -0.98 15.52
CA GLN A 119 12.63 -1.80 16.68
C GLN A 119 13.41 -3.11 16.78
N THR A 120 14.05 -3.55 15.69
CA THR A 120 14.85 -4.78 15.66
C THR A 120 16.27 -4.56 16.22
N GLY A 121 16.62 -3.31 16.58
CA GLY A 121 17.94 -2.93 17.11
C GLY A 121 18.95 -2.50 16.04
N VAL A 122 18.52 -2.39 14.77
CA VAL A 122 19.34 -1.81 13.69
C VAL A 122 19.36 -0.29 13.87
N GLN A 123 20.55 0.29 13.99
CA GLN A 123 20.70 1.74 14.03
C GLN A 123 20.36 2.32 12.65
N LEU A 124 19.25 3.04 12.57
CA LEU A 124 18.89 3.75 11.35
C LEU A 124 19.77 5.01 11.22
N PRO A 125 20.16 5.38 9.98
CA PRO A 125 20.78 6.67 9.73
C PRO A 125 19.96 7.82 10.33
N PRO A 126 20.60 8.86 10.90
CA PRO A 126 19.91 9.97 11.56
C PRO A 126 18.90 10.72 10.67
N PHE A 127 19.09 10.69 9.35
CA PHE A 127 18.16 11.31 8.40
C PHE A 127 16.85 10.53 8.29
N LEU A 128 16.87 9.19 8.40
CA LEU A 128 15.66 8.36 8.37
C LEU A 128 14.86 8.53 9.65
N GLU A 129 15.52 8.57 10.81
CA GLU A 129 14.85 8.79 12.09
C GLU A 129 14.13 10.15 12.13
N LYS A 130 14.81 11.22 11.67
CA LYS A 130 14.20 12.56 11.56
C LYS A 130 13.05 12.59 10.56
N MET A 131 13.16 11.86 9.45
CA MET A 131 12.09 11.78 8.45
C MET A 131 10.86 11.07 9.02
N ILE A 132 11.04 9.94 9.71
CA ILE A 132 9.94 9.22 10.38
C ILE A 132 9.28 10.11 11.45
N SER A 133 10.08 10.81 12.27
CA SER A 133 9.53 11.69 13.31
C SER A 133 8.73 12.84 12.69
N TYR A 134 9.27 13.49 11.66
CA TYR A 134 8.60 14.59 10.97
C TYR A 134 7.29 14.13 10.31
N LEU A 135 7.29 12.96 9.68
CA LEU A 135 6.10 12.41 9.04
C LEU A 135 5.03 12.00 10.07
N LYS A 136 5.40 11.46 11.23
CA LYS A 136 4.45 11.22 12.34
C LYS A 136 3.86 12.52 12.86
N THR A 137 4.70 13.52 13.12
CA THR A 137 4.26 14.83 13.59
C THR A 137 3.33 15.50 12.59
N GLN A 138 3.60 15.42 11.28
CA GLN A 138 2.72 15.97 10.25
C GLN A 138 1.41 15.18 10.11
N ALA A 139 1.46 13.86 10.26
CA ALA A 139 0.26 13.01 10.23
C ALA A 139 -0.66 13.25 11.44
N GLU A 140 -0.10 13.51 12.63
CA GLU A 140 -0.86 13.86 13.85
C GLU A 140 -1.32 15.33 13.86
N ASN A 141 -0.57 16.25 13.25
CA ASN A 141 -0.92 17.69 13.18
C ASN A 141 -1.74 18.06 11.95
N LEU A 142 -1.98 17.13 11.02
CA LEU A 142 -3.06 17.29 10.04
C LEU A 142 -4.36 17.33 10.83
N PRO A 143 -5.13 18.44 10.81
CA PRO A 143 -6.43 18.46 11.45
C PRO A 143 -7.24 17.33 10.82
N SER A 144 -7.49 16.27 11.60
CA SER A 144 -8.47 15.25 11.29
C SER A 144 -9.80 15.97 11.06
N GLY A 145 -10.11 16.24 9.79
CA GLY A 145 -11.34 16.90 9.40
C GLY A 145 -12.52 16.00 9.75
N GLY A 146 -13.26 16.40 10.80
CA GLY A 146 -14.51 15.77 11.26
C GLY A 146 -14.30 14.38 11.89
N GLU A 147 -14.88 14.01 13.02
CA GLU A 147 -16.18 14.36 13.56
C GLU A 147 -16.10 14.43 15.10
N GLN A 148 -16.40 15.60 15.65
CA GLN A 148 -17.08 15.69 16.94
C GLN A 148 -18.48 16.25 16.65
N LYS A 149 -19.48 15.38 16.57
CA LYS A 149 -20.82 15.67 17.09
C LYS A 149 -21.59 14.40 17.37
#